data_AF-A0A3M1SQI7-F1
#
_entry.id   AF-A0A3M1SQI7-F1
#
_cell.length_a   1.000
_cell.length_b   1.000
_cell.length_c   1.000
_cell.angle_alpha   90.00
_cell.angle_beta   90.00
_cell.angle_gamma   90.00
#
_symmetry.space_group_name_H-M   'P 1'
#
loop_
_entity.id
_entity.type
_entity.pdbx_description
1 polymer ?
#
loop_
_entity_poly.entity_id
_entity_poly.type
_entity_poly.pdbx_seq_one_letter_code
_entity_poly.pdbx_strand_id
1 'polypeptide(L)'
;MRTTARAGSLAVCALALGLPVAAQAEWESYEAKRYGFSMLVPKGTRLVDRDREDGWGVLEGSFQGVKLYGCAQLGRHETREAIEAFGVEVTGIAADRWEHIDRGKTRGRWTWYDTVLATEGDRAAVGIYGIGPRGSYLLVLVTTVSDYEEHEADYRRWYESIALHGGWELFRAKDYGFTMLVPEGCSTKTREDGAWGALEATHDGVTVYGLAKKGERAAAEEIEKLGVELTGIGADHWKHVDKGKNRRGWEWYETVVARDGDRACVGIYGVGKKGSFLLLLRTTASDYEAHREAYDYWYRHVHLD
;
A
#
# COMPACT_ATOMS: atom_id res chain seq x y z
N MET A 1 -64.51 -53.64 46.02
CA MET A 1 -64.15 -53.95 44.62
C MET A 1 -64.17 -52.66 43.80
N ARG A 2 -63.06 -52.39 43.11
CA ARG A 2 -62.83 -51.42 42.01
C ARG A 2 -62.77 -49.93 42.33
N THR A 3 -61.57 -49.55 42.77
CA THR A 3 -60.81 -48.34 42.44
C THR A 3 -60.83 -48.01 40.94
N THR A 4 -60.97 -46.72 40.58
CA THR A 4 -60.39 -46.16 39.35
C THR A 4 -59.88 -44.75 39.60
N ALA A 5 -58.55 -44.63 39.63
CA ALA A 5 -57.83 -43.37 39.58
C ALA A 5 -57.73 -42.91 38.12
N ARG A 6 -57.92 -41.61 37.85
CA ARG A 6 -57.55 -40.99 36.57
C ARG A 6 -56.34 -40.11 36.80
N ALA A 7 -55.20 -40.59 36.30
CA ALA A 7 -54.00 -39.79 36.07
C ALA A 7 -54.24 -38.90 34.84
N GLY A 8 -54.07 -37.59 35.01
CA GLY A 8 -54.08 -36.60 33.93
C GLY A 8 -52.69 -35.98 33.79
N SER A 9 -52.13 -36.10 32.60
CA SER A 9 -50.74 -35.81 32.23
C SER A 9 -50.26 -34.39 32.57
N LEU A 10 -49.06 -34.31 33.18
CA LEU A 10 -48.23 -33.11 33.19
C LEU A 10 -47.60 -32.95 31.80
N ALA A 11 -48.05 -31.93 31.05
CA ALA A 11 -47.39 -31.49 29.84
C ALA A 11 -46.12 -30.70 30.22
N VAL A 12 -44.96 -31.32 30.03
CA VAL A 12 -43.65 -30.64 30.10
C VAL A 12 -43.52 -29.79 28.83
N CYS A 13 -43.67 -28.48 28.96
CA CYS A 13 -43.24 -27.54 27.93
C CYS A 13 -41.71 -27.54 27.90
N ALA A 14 -41.12 -28.28 26.97
CA ALA A 14 -39.72 -28.10 26.61
C ALA A 14 -39.56 -26.72 25.97
N LEU A 15 -39.14 -25.72 26.75
CA LEU A 15 -38.55 -24.50 26.20
C LEU A 15 -37.26 -24.91 25.50
N ALA A 16 -37.33 -25.10 24.18
CA ALA A 16 -36.17 -25.06 23.32
C ALA A 16 -35.64 -23.63 23.35
N LEU A 17 -34.68 -23.36 24.23
CA LEU A 17 -33.82 -22.19 24.15
C LEU A 17 -33.08 -22.31 22.81
N GLY A 18 -33.61 -21.65 21.79
CA GLY A 18 -32.92 -21.48 20.52
C GLY A 18 -31.65 -20.69 20.77
N LEU A 19 -30.53 -21.41 20.92
CA LEU A 19 -29.22 -20.79 20.77
C LEU A 19 -29.20 -20.18 19.37
N PRO A 20 -28.83 -18.89 19.22
CA PRO A 20 -28.51 -18.38 17.90
C PRO A 20 -27.38 -19.24 17.38
N VAL A 21 -27.65 -20.02 16.33
CA VAL A 21 -26.57 -20.59 15.52
C VAL A 21 -25.85 -19.37 14.97
N ALA A 22 -24.70 -19.03 15.56
CA ALA A 22 -23.80 -18.03 15.02
C ALA A 22 -23.52 -18.46 13.58
N ALA A 23 -24.16 -17.79 12.63
CA ALA A 23 -23.90 -18.01 11.22
C ALA A 23 -22.41 -17.67 11.04
N GLN A 24 -21.59 -18.69 10.79
CA GLN A 24 -20.19 -18.47 10.41
C GLN A 24 -20.18 -17.40 9.33
N ALA A 25 -19.50 -16.29 9.60
CA ALA A 25 -19.40 -15.21 8.62
C ALA A 25 -18.86 -15.79 7.32
N GLU A 26 -19.62 -15.68 6.24
CA GLU A 26 -19.07 -15.97 4.91
C GLU A 26 -17.99 -14.93 4.64
N TRP A 27 -16.73 -15.37 4.52
CA TRP A 27 -15.59 -14.50 4.23
C TRP A 27 -15.44 -14.34 2.71
N GLU A 28 -15.22 -13.11 2.26
CA GLU A 28 -14.84 -12.80 0.88
C GLU A 28 -13.48 -12.11 0.81
N SER A 29 -12.76 -12.28 -0.29
CA SER A 29 -11.51 -11.56 -0.52
C SER A 29 -11.81 -10.12 -0.90
N TYR A 30 -11.17 -9.18 -0.23
CA TYR A 30 -11.22 -7.76 -0.53
C TYR A 30 -9.82 -7.24 -0.87
N GLU A 31 -9.73 -6.44 -1.92
CA GLU A 31 -8.49 -5.82 -2.38
C GLU A 31 -8.58 -4.29 -2.24
N ALA A 32 -7.79 -3.73 -1.34
CA ALA A 32 -7.62 -2.31 -1.16
C ALA A 32 -6.53 -1.79 -2.12
N LYS A 33 -6.81 -1.75 -3.43
CA LYS A 33 -5.84 -1.39 -4.48
C LYS A 33 -5.08 -0.09 -4.20
N ARG A 34 -5.79 0.92 -3.71
CA ARG A 34 -5.21 2.21 -3.30
C ARG A 34 -4.09 2.06 -2.28
N TYR A 35 -4.27 1.18 -1.30
CA TYR A 35 -3.33 0.96 -0.21
C TYR A 35 -2.32 -0.17 -0.48
N GLY A 36 -2.58 -1.01 -1.49
CA GLY A 36 -1.68 -2.11 -1.83
C GLY A 36 -1.74 -3.24 -0.81
N PHE A 37 -2.93 -3.62 -0.38
CA PHE A 37 -3.13 -4.84 0.40
C PHE A 37 -4.44 -5.53 0.04
N SER A 38 -4.53 -6.82 0.32
CA SER A 38 -5.76 -7.60 0.31
C SER A 38 -5.92 -8.36 1.61
N MET A 39 -7.15 -8.63 2.00
CA MET A 39 -7.50 -9.40 3.19
C MET A 39 -8.86 -10.07 3.02
N LEU A 40 -9.21 -10.99 3.90
CA LEU A 40 -10.59 -11.45 4.03
C LEU A 40 -11.44 -10.39 4.76
N VAL A 41 -12.68 -10.23 4.34
CA VAL A 41 -13.69 -9.43 5.03
C VAL A 41 -15.01 -10.20 5.11
N PRO A 42 -15.82 -10.04 6.17
CA PRO A 42 -17.15 -10.64 6.21
C PRO A 42 -18.01 -10.10 5.07
N LYS A 43 -18.72 -10.99 4.39
CA LYS A 43 -19.61 -10.65 3.28
C LYS A 43 -20.66 -9.64 3.74
N GLY A 44 -20.78 -8.55 2.99
CA GLY A 44 -21.70 -7.46 3.30
C GLY A 44 -21.14 -6.41 4.27
N THR A 45 -19.88 -6.53 4.70
CA THR A 45 -19.17 -5.43 5.38
C THR A 45 -19.13 -4.22 4.46
N ARG A 46 -19.62 -3.09 4.93
CA ARG A 46 -19.46 -1.81 4.23
C ARG A 46 -18.14 -1.19 4.68
N LEU A 47 -17.25 -0.99 3.72
CA LEU A 47 -15.95 -0.37 3.94
C LEU A 47 -16.01 1.08 3.47
N VAL A 48 -15.43 1.97 4.27
CA VAL A 48 -15.33 3.40 3.99
C VAL A 48 -13.85 3.78 4.05
N ASP A 49 -13.35 4.45 3.02
CA ASP A 49 -12.01 5.00 3.00
C ASP A 49 -12.01 6.47 3.43
N ARG A 50 -10.99 6.86 4.18
CA ARG A 50 -10.71 8.25 4.56
C ARG A 50 -9.23 8.50 4.64
N ASP A 51 -8.82 9.72 4.33
CA ASP A 51 -7.46 10.18 4.54
C ASP A 51 -7.37 11.01 5.82
N ARG A 52 -6.26 10.84 6.56
CA ARG A 52 -5.93 11.64 7.74
C ARG A 52 -4.88 12.70 7.37
N GLU A 53 -4.88 13.79 8.12
CA GLU A 53 -3.92 14.91 7.94
C GLU A 53 -2.46 14.50 8.21
N ASP A 54 -2.26 13.45 9.02
CA ASP A 54 -0.95 12.84 9.34
C ASP A 54 -0.41 11.94 8.21
N GLY A 55 -1.14 11.82 7.10
CA GLY A 55 -0.75 11.05 5.92
C GLY A 55 -1.19 9.58 5.93
N TRP A 56 -1.89 9.13 6.97
CA TRP A 56 -2.47 7.79 6.99
C TRP A 56 -3.77 7.73 6.19
N GLY A 57 -3.83 6.82 5.22
CA GLY A 57 -5.09 6.37 4.64
C GLY A 57 -5.69 5.27 5.52
N VAL A 58 -6.99 5.37 5.80
CA VAL A 58 -7.71 4.44 6.69
C VAL A 58 -8.90 3.87 5.95
N LEU A 59 -8.95 2.55 5.88
CA LEU A 59 -10.13 1.79 5.47
C LEU A 59 -10.82 1.27 6.75
N GLU A 60 -12.03 1.74 7.05
CA GLU A 60 -12.79 1.26 8.20
C GLU A 60 -14.04 0.47 7.77
N GLY A 61 -14.40 -0.52 8.56
CA GLY A 61 -15.66 -1.25 8.42
C GLY A 61 -16.12 -1.81 9.76
N SER A 62 -17.38 -2.24 9.82
CA SER A 62 -17.87 -2.99 10.97
C SER A 62 -18.85 -4.06 10.56
N PHE A 63 -18.76 -5.21 11.22
CA PHE A 63 -19.66 -6.33 11.04
C PHE A 63 -19.85 -7.05 12.38
N GLN A 64 -21.10 -7.17 12.83
CA GLN A 64 -21.47 -7.90 14.05
C GLN A 64 -20.64 -7.56 15.31
N GLY A 65 -20.34 -6.27 15.52
CA GLY A 65 -19.58 -5.83 16.71
C GLY A 65 -18.06 -5.85 16.52
N VAL A 66 -17.56 -6.48 15.47
CA VAL A 66 -16.15 -6.39 15.05
C VAL A 66 -15.96 -5.13 14.22
N LYS A 67 -14.92 -4.35 14.54
CA LYS A 67 -14.46 -3.22 13.72
C LYS A 67 -13.20 -3.63 12.98
N LEU A 68 -13.14 -3.31 11.70
CA LEU A 68 -11.98 -3.51 10.85
C LEU A 68 -11.29 -2.18 10.60
N TYR A 69 -9.96 -2.17 10.71
CA TYR A 69 -9.11 -1.08 10.26
C TYR A 69 -8.00 -1.62 9.38
N GLY A 70 -7.97 -1.16 8.13
CA GLY A 70 -6.85 -1.34 7.22
C GLY A 70 -6.20 0.02 6.96
N CYS A 71 -5.09 0.29 7.62
CA CYS A 71 -4.42 1.58 7.57
C CYS A 71 -3.08 1.46 6.81
N ALA A 72 -2.78 2.43 5.96
CA ALA A 72 -1.51 2.52 5.27
C ALA A 72 -1.01 3.96 5.19
N GLN A 73 0.28 4.15 5.46
CA GLN A 73 1.01 5.40 5.23
C GLN A 73 1.97 5.18 4.06
N LEU A 74 1.55 5.59 2.88
CA LEU A 74 2.23 5.28 1.63
C LEU A 74 3.41 6.24 1.39
N GLY A 75 4.52 5.70 0.89
CA GLY A 75 5.77 6.46 0.68
C GLY A 75 6.63 6.65 1.94
N ARG A 76 6.11 6.36 3.14
CA ARG A 76 6.85 6.43 4.41
C ARG A 76 7.09 5.06 5.00
N HIS A 77 8.33 4.80 5.38
CA HIS A 77 8.71 3.65 6.21
C HIS A 77 8.94 4.14 7.64
N GLU A 78 7.87 4.12 8.42
CA GLU A 78 7.88 4.52 9.82
C GLU A 78 8.64 3.51 10.68
N THR A 79 9.05 3.97 11.87
CA THR A 79 9.60 3.06 12.88
C THR A 79 8.50 2.21 13.48
N ARG A 80 8.88 1.10 14.13
CA ARG A 80 7.92 0.24 14.84
C ARG A 80 7.11 1.05 15.86
N GLU A 81 7.79 1.89 16.63
CA GLU A 81 7.22 2.70 17.69
C GLU A 81 6.20 3.71 17.15
N ALA A 82 6.44 4.28 15.97
CA ALA A 82 5.49 5.19 15.32
C ALA A 82 4.23 4.47 14.84
N ILE A 83 4.36 3.27 14.26
CA ILE A 83 3.21 2.46 13.84
C ILE A 83 2.41 1.98 15.06
N GLU A 84 3.09 1.58 16.14
CA GLU A 84 2.44 1.21 17.41
C GLU A 84 1.72 2.38 18.06
N ALA A 85 2.33 3.57 18.12
CA ALA A 85 1.67 4.78 18.62
C ALA A 85 0.39 5.10 17.84
N PHE A 86 0.45 5.01 16.51
CA PHE A 86 -0.74 5.13 15.67
C PHE A 86 -1.75 4.00 15.93
N GLY A 87 -1.28 2.78 16.18
CA GLY A 87 -2.07 1.65 16.61
C GLY A 87 -2.86 1.93 17.89
N VAL A 88 -2.22 2.51 18.91
CA VAL A 88 -2.87 2.94 20.15
C VAL A 88 -3.95 3.97 19.88
N GLU A 89 -3.74 4.92 18.95
CA GLU A 89 -4.79 5.89 18.59
C GLU A 89 -6.00 5.22 17.90
N VAL A 90 -5.74 4.28 16.98
CA VAL A 90 -6.79 3.59 16.21
C VAL A 90 -7.58 2.62 17.08
N THR A 91 -6.87 1.82 17.88
CA THR A 91 -7.51 0.79 18.72
C THR A 91 -7.91 1.35 20.07
N GLY A 92 -7.34 2.46 20.54
CA GLY A 92 -7.57 2.97 21.90
C GLY A 92 -7.15 1.98 22.99
N ILE A 93 -6.20 1.08 22.73
CA ILE A 93 -5.62 0.13 23.69
C ILE A 93 -4.16 0.53 23.90
N ALA A 94 -3.74 0.76 25.15
CA ALA A 94 -2.39 1.20 25.49
C ALA A 94 -1.29 0.23 25.01
N ALA A 95 -0.14 0.76 24.57
CA ALA A 95 0.94 -0.02 23.96
C ALA A 95 1.52 -1.12 24.86
N ASP A 96 1.53 -0.91 26.19
CA ASP A 96 1.99 -1.91 27.17
C ASP A 96 1.07 -3.14 27.27
N ARG A 97 -0.09 -3.10 26.61
CA ARG A 97 -1.04 -4.20 26.50
C ARG A 97 -0.92 -5.00 25.20
N TRP A 98 -0.01 -4.62 24.31
CA TRP A 98 0.16 -5.28 23.02
C TRP A 98 1.13 -6.46 23.17
N GLU A 99 0.59 -7.67 23.05
CA GLU A 99 1.36 -8.90 23.05
C GLU A 99 1.69 -9.30 21.61
N HIS A 100 2.96 -9.60 21.33
CA HIS A 100 3.38 -10.01 19.99
C HIS A 100 3.26 -11.52 19.85
N ILE A 101 2.40 -11.97 18.94
CA ILE A 101 2.10 -13.37 18.66
C ILE A 101 3.10 -13.95 17.66
N ASP A 102 3.47 -13.17 16.64
CA ASP A 102 4.41 -13.55 15.60
C ASP A 102 5.23 -12.33 15.17
N ARG A 103 6.47 -12.56 14.74
CA ARG A 103 7.34 -11.52 14.20
C ARG A 103 8.19 -12.11 13.10
N GLY A 104 8.33 -11.39 12.00
CA GLY A 104 9.10 -11.92 10.89
C GLY A 104 9.59 -10.88 9.91
N LYS A 105 10.34 -11.40 8.95
CA LYS A 105 10.77 -10.70 7.74
C LYS A 105 10.36 -11.56 6.56
N THR A 106 10.08 -10.95 5.42
CA THR A 106 9.88 -11.66 4.13
C THR A 106 8.71 -12.66 4.07
N ARG A 107 7.74 -12.59 4.99
CA ARG A 107 6.45 -13.27 4.79
C ARG A 107 5.68 -12.49 3.73
N GLY A 108 5.34 -13.11 2.60
CA GLY A 108 4.75 -12.37 1.48
C GLY A 108 5.66 -11.22 1.04
N ARG A 109 5.13 -9.99 0.98
CA ARG A 109 5.89 -8.77 0.61
C ARG A 109 6.24 -7.87 1.79
N TRP A 110 6.12 -8.37 3.03
CA TRP A 110 6.54 -7.62 4.20
C TRP A 110 8.07 -7.54 4.26
N THR A 111 8.61 -6.32 4.39
CA THR A 111 10.02 -6.10 4.74
C THR A 111 10.27 -6.61 6.16
N TRP A 112 9.38 -6.23 7.08
CA TRP A 112 9.23 -6.82 8.40
C TRP A 112 7.78 -6.66 8.84
N TYR A 113 7.35 -7.52 9.76
CA TYR A 113 6.01 -7.45 10.35
C TYR A 113 6.02 -7.93 11.80
N ASP A 114 5.01 -7.47 12.53
CA ASP A 114 4.64 -7.91 13.87
C ASP A 114 3.13 -8.22 13.86
N THR A 115 2.78 -9.44 14.27
CA THR A 115 1.41 -9.84 14.54
C THR A 115 1.16 -9.68 16.03
N VAL A 116 0.07 -9.02 16.40
CA VAL A 116 -0.22 -8.63 17.78
C VAL A 116 -1.62 -9.00 18.21
N LEU A 117 -1.76 -9.26 19.51
CA LEU A 117 -3.00 -9.27 20.25
C LEU A 117 -2.87 -8.25 21.37
N ALA A 118 -3.76 -7.27 21.42
CA ALA A 118 -3.81 -6.29 22.48
C ALA A 118 -5.13 -6.42 23.25
N THR A 119 -5.09 -6.42 24.57
CA THR A 119 -6.31 -6.56 25.40
C THR A 119 -6.36 -5.51 26.51
N GLU A 120 -7.54 -4.91 26.71
CA GLU A 120 -7.78 -3.97 27.81
C GLU A 120 -9.24 -4.04 28.27
N GLY A 121 -9.44 -4.52 29.50
CA GLY A 121 -10.78 -4.81 30.00
C GLY A 121 -11.45 -5.88 29.13
N ASP A 122 -12.64 -5.58 28.61
CA ASP A 122 -13.38 -6.45 27.70
C ASP A 122 -13.01 -6.24 26.22
N ARG A 123 -12.04 -5.37 25.90
CA ARG A 123 -11.68 -5.05 24.51
C ARG A 123 -10.48 -5.86 24.06
N ALA A 124 -10.53 -6.35 22.82
CA ALA A 124 -9.40 -6.99 22.15
C ALA A 124 -9.14 -6.33 20.79
N ALA A 125 -7.86 -6.21 20.41
CA ALA A 125 -7.44 -5.88 19.06
C ALA A 125 -6.44 -6.90 18.56
N VAL A 126 -6.64 -7.45 17.36
CA VAL A 126 -5.77 -8.46 16.77
C VAL A 126 -5.43 -8.10 15.34
N GLY A 127 -4.18 -8.27 14.95
CA GLY A 127 -3.78 -8.08 13.56
C GLY A 127 -2.30 -7.99 13.32
N ILE A 128 -1.92 -7.38 12.21
CA ILE A 128 -0.55 -7.31 11.71
C ILE A 128 -0.20 -5.87 11.37
N TYR A 129 1.02 -5.46 11.70
CA TYR A 129 1.57 -4.19 11.28
C TYR A 129 3.02 -4.33 10.85
N GLY A 130 3.52 -3.35 10.11
CA GLY A 130 4.92 -3.29 9.72
C GLY A 130 5.18 -2.53 8.43
N ILE A 131 6.28 -2.86 7.77
CA ILE A 131 6.69 -2.20 6.52
C ILE A 131 6.49 -3.14 5.35
N GLY A 132 5.75 -2.63 4.37
CA GLY A 132 5.49 -3.29 3.11
C GLY A 132 6.14 -2.59 1.92
N PRO A 133 5.78 -3.00 0.70
CA PRO A 133 6.40 -2.50 -0.52
C PRO A 133 6.04 -1.05 -0.87
N ARG A 134 4.91 -0.52 -0.38
CA ARG A 134 4.50 0.88 -0.64
C ARG A 134 4.59 1.79 0.57
N GLY A 135 4.95 1.31 1.75
CA GLY A 135 4.88 2.13 2.95
C GLY A 135 4.75 1.35 4.26
N SER A 136 4.19 2.04 5.25
CA SER A 136 3.86 1.50 6.58
C SER A 136 2.41 1.05 6.63
N TYR A 137 2.14 -0.04 7.33
CA TYR A 137 0.84 -0.68 7.37
C TYR A 137 0.45 -1.04 8.80
N LEU A 138 -0.82 -0.88 9.13
CA LEU A 138 -1.47 -1.38 10.34
C LEU A 138 -2.82 -1.95 9.92
N LEU A 139 -2.98 -3.27 10.00
CA LEU A 139 -4.23 -3.94 9.71
C LEU A 139 -4.69 -4.67 10.97
N VAL A 140 -5.77 -4.20 11.57
CA VAL A 140 -6.27 -4.71 12.86
C VAL A 140 -7.79 -4.87 12.87
N LEU A 141 -8.26 -5.92 13.53
CA LEU A 141 -9.63 -6.06 13.96
C LEU A 141 -9.74 -5.67 15.44
N VAL A 142 -10.81 -4.97 15.81
CA VAL A 142 -11.13 -4.62 17.19
C VAL A 142 -12.47 -5.23 17.55
N THR A 143 -12.50 -6.01 18.63
CA THR A 143 -13.67 -6.75 19.12
C THR A 143 -13.68 -6.80 20.65
N THR A 144 -14.48 -7.69 21.24
CA THR A 144 -14.43 -8.04 22.66
C THR A 144 -13.50 -9.22 22.92
N VAL A 145 -13.02 -9.35 24.16
CA VAL A 145 -12.18 -10.50 24.57
C VAL A 145 -12.96 -11.81 24.39
N SER A 146 -14.22 -11.85 24.84
CA SER A 146 -15.07 -13.05 24.72
C SER A 146 -15.28 -13.48 23.27
N ASP A 147 -15.51 -12.53 22.36
CA ASP A 147 -15.70 -12.82 20.94
C ASP A 147 -14.41 -13.33 20.27
N TYR A 148 -13.26 -12.74 20.62
CA TYR A 148 -11.96 -13.25 20.17
C TYR A 148 -11.71 -14.69 20.65
N GLU A 149 -11.97 -14.98 21.92
CA GLU A 149 -11.76 -16.32 22.50
C GLU A 149 -12.69 -17.38 21.87
N GLU A 150 -13.95 -17.02 21.61
CA GLU A 150 -14.92 -17.91 20.97
C GLU A 150 -14.56 -18.19 19.50
N HIS A 151 -13.97 -17.21 18.80
CA HIS A 151 -13.72 -17.25 17.37
C HIS A 151 -12.24 -17.13 16.98
N GLU A 152 -11.30 -17.54 17.86
CA GLU A 152 -9.85 -17.33 17.70
C GLU A 152 -9.33 -17.83 16.33
N ALA A 153 -9.84 -18.97 15.85
CA ALA A 153 -9.46 -19.55 14.57
C ALA A 153 -9.82 -18.65 13.37
N ASP A 154 -10.94 -17.93 13.42
CA ASP A 154 -11.37 -17.02 12.37
C ASP A 154 -10.50 -15.75 12.36
N TYR A 155 -10.17 -15.20 13.53
CA TYR A 155 -9.22 -14.10 13.66
C TYR A 155 -7.83 -14.47 13.14
N ARG A 156 -7.38 -15.70 13.43
CA ARG A 156 -6.14 -16.25 12.88
C ARG A 156 -6.17 -16.33 11.37
N ARG A 157 -7.21 -16.95 10.83
CA ARG A 157 -7.42 -17.05 9.38
C ARG A 157 -7.44 -15.66 8.74
N TRP A 158 -8.05 -14.68 9.39
CA TRP A 158 -8.11 -13.31 8.88
C TRP A 158 -6.72 -12.68 8.76
N TYR A 159 -5.91 -12.63 9.83
CA TYR A 159 -4.58 -12.00 9.71
C TYR A 159 -3.64 -12.82 8.83
N GLU A 160 -3.84 -14.14 8.74
CA GLU A 160 -3.08 -14.99 7.82
C GLU A 160 -3.42 -14.75 6.35
N SER A 161 -4.62 -14.24 6.05
CA SER A 161 -5.05 -13.90 4.70
C SER A 161 -4.46 -12.59 4.17
N ILE A 162 -3.84 -11.79 5.04
CA ILE A 162 -3.34 -10.47 4.66
C ILE A 162 -2.14 -10.63 3.73
N ALA A 163 -2.28 -10.05 2.54
CA ALA A 163 -1.23 -9.97 1.54
C ALA A 163 -1.01 -8.52 1.13
N LEU A 164 0.25 -8.10 1.04
CA LEU A 164 0.60 -6.80 0.49
C LEU A 164 0.90 -6.92 -0.99
N HIS A 165 0.48 -5.92 -1.76
CA HIS A 165 0.57 -5.83 -3.21
C HIS A 165 1.00 -4.43 -3.65
N GLY A 166 1.44 -4.33 -4.90
CA GLY A 166 1.95 -3.09 -5.44
C GLY A 166 3.30 -2.75 -4.81
N GLY A 167 4.30 -2.55 -5.64
CA GLY A 167 5.64 -2.28 -5.18
C GLY A 167 6.45 -1.66 -6.28
N TRP A 168 7.58 -1.09 -5.90
CA TRP A 168 8.58 -0.66 -6.85
C TRP A 168 9.61 -1.79 -7.00
N GLU A 169 9.81 -2.28 -8.21
CA GLU A 169 10.90 -3.20 -8.51
C GLU A 169 12.08 -2.45 -9.13
N LEU A 170 13.30 -2.92 -8.84
CA LEU A 170 14.50 -2.34 -9.43
C LEU A 170 14.63 -2.80 -10.88
N PHE A 171 14.43 -1.88 -11.81
CA PHE A 171 14.65 -2.11 -13.23
C PHE A 171 16.04 -1.61 -13.64
N ARG A 172 16.82 -2.50 -14.24
CA ARG A 172 18.16 -2.19 -14.74
C ARG A 172 18.21 -2.24 -16.26
N ALA A 173 18.30 -1.07 -16.86
CA ALA A 173 18.46 -0.89 -18.30
C ALA A 173 19.95 -0.97 -18.68
N LYS A 174 20.55 -2.17 -18.60
CA LYS A 174 22.01 -2.35 -18.77
C LYS A 174 22.54 -1.73 -20.06
N ASP A 175 21.83 -1.92 -21.16
CA ASP A 175 22.23 -1.40 -22.46
C ASP A 175 22.21 0.13 -22.49
N TYR A 176 21.30 0.75 -21.73
CA TYR A 176 21.12 2.20 -21.66
C TYR A 176 21.90 2.85 -20.52
N GLY A 177 22.45 2.07 -19.59
CA GLY A 177 23.35 2.56 -18.54
C GLY A 177 22.65 3.26 -17.37
N PHE A 178 21.40 2.89 -17.06
CA PHE A 178 20.69 3.41 -15.90
C PHE A 178 19.94 2.31 -15.14
N THR A 179 19.67 2.60 -13.87
CA THR A 179 18.84 1.81 -12.98
C THR A 179 17.80 2.73 -12.35
N MET A 180 16.54 2.30 -12.36
CA MET A 180 15.43 3.03 -11.75
C MET A 180 14.45 2.06 -11.09
N LEU A 181 13.54 2.60 -10.30
CA LEU A 181 12.40 1.85 -9.80
C LEU A 181 11.28 1.87 -10.85
N VAL A 182 10.57 0.76 -11.04
CA VAL A 182 9.35 0.70 -11.87
C VAL A 182 8.24 0.04 -11.07
N PRO A 183 6.96 0.32 -11.34
CA PRO A 183 5.89 -0.43 -10.73
C PRO A 183 6.05 -1.92 -11.05
N GLU A 184 5.92 -2.75 -10.04
CA GLU A 184 6.01 -4.20 -10.18
C GLU A 184 4.99 -4.75 -11.17
N GLY A 185 5.39 -5.75 -11.97
CA GLY A 185 4.52 -6.36 -12.96
C GLY A 185 4.34 -5.50 -14.21
N CYS A 186 5.12 -4.43 -14.36
CA CYS A 186 5.20 -3.68 -15.59
C CYS A 186 5.68 -4.56 -16.75
N SER A 187 4.91 -4.58 -17.84
CA SER A 187 5.47 -5.00 -19.12
C SER A 187 6.34 -3.88 -19.68
N THR A 188 7.59 -4.19 -20.01
CA THR A 188 8.51 -3.20 -20.59
C THR A 188 8.53 -3.32 -22.11
N LYS A 189 8.57 -2.17 -22.78
CA LYS A 189 8.79 -2.07 -24.22
C LYS A 189 10.00 -1.19 -24.46
N THR A 190 10.93 -1.71 -25.24
CA THR A 190 12.02 -0.90 -25.78
C THR A 190 11.62 -0.37 -27.15
N ARG A 191 11.98 0.89 -27.41
CA ARG A 191 11.85 1.50 -28.73
C ARG A 191 13.03 2.43 -28.97
N GLU A 192 13.35 2.66 -30.23
CA GLU A 192 14.30 3.71 -30.62
C GLU A 192 13.48 4.92 -31.05
N ASP A 193 13.81 6.09 -30.51
CA ASP A 193 13.16 7.37 -30.77
C ASP A 193 14.21 8.37 -31.31
N GLY A 194 14.52 8.23 -32.60
CA GLY A 194 15.64 8.93 -33.21
C GLY A 194 16.98 8.45 -32.64
N ALA A 195 17.71 9.37 -31.98
CA ALA A 195 18.98 9.07 -31.31
C ALA A 195 18.82 8.57 -29.85
N TRP A 196 17.58 8.52 -29.36
CA TRP A 196 17.28 8.11 -28.00
C TRP A 196 16.83 6.66 -27.96
N GLY A 197 17.53 5.85 -27.18
CA GLY A 197 17.01 4.57 -26.76
C GLY A 197 15.99 4.78 -25.65
N ALA A 198 14.77 4.29 -25.84
CA ALA A 198 13.67 4.52 -24.92
C ALA A 198 13.12 3.21 -24.35
N LEU A 199 12.83 3.26 -23.06
CA LEU A 199 12.07 2.27 -22.34
C LEU A 199 10.76 2.89 -21.89
N GLU A 200 9.66 2.18 -22.13
CA GLU A 200 8.34 2.51 -21.60
C GLU A 200 7.81 1.32 -20.81
N ALA A 201 7.27 1.60 -19.63
CA ALA A 201 6.66 0.61 -18.74
C ALA A 201 5.36 1.19 -18.19
N THR A 202 4.25 0.43 -18.17
CA THR A 202 2.98 0.92 -17.63
C THR A 202 2.33 -0.12 -16.74
N HIS A 203 1.82 0.32 -15.59
CA HIS A 203 1.04 -0.49 -14.65
C HIS A 203 0.14 0.43 -13.81
N ASP A 204 -1.13 0.04 -13.63
CA ASP A 204 -2.11 0.73 -12.79
C ASP A 204 -2.16 2.26 -12.95
N GLY A 205 -2.15 2.74 -14.21
CA GLY A 205 -2.24 4.17 -14.52
C GLY A 205 -0.94 4.95 -14.36
N VAL A 206 0.14 4.32 -13.87
CA VAL A 206 1.48 4.89 -13.84
C VAL A 206 2.26 4.43 -15.06
N THR A 207 2.80 5.37 -15.83
CA THR A 207 3.72 5.11 -16.94
C THR A 207 5.12 5.59 -16.59
N VAL A 208 6.11 4.71 -16.66
CA VAL A 208 7.53 5.03 -16.54
C VAL A 208 8.14 5.19 -17.92
N TYR A 209 8.89 6.25 -18.12
CA TYR A 209 9.75 6.46 -19.27
C TYR A 209 11.21 6.49 -18.83
N GLY A 210 12.07 5.76 -19.51
CA GLY A 210 13.51 5.87 -19.34
C GLY A 210 14.22 5.97 -20.68
N LEU A 211 14.82 7.12 -20.95
CA LEU A 211 15.46 7.43 -22.21
C LEU A 211 16.94 7.70 -21.99
N ALA A 212 17.76 7.19 -22.90
CA ALA A 212 19.19 7.44 -22.92
C ALA A 212 19.69 7.75 -24.34
N LYS A 213 20.42 8.86 -24.47
CA LYS A 213 21.17 9.24 -25.67
C LYS A 213 22.63 8.84 -25.45
N LYS A 214 23.03 7.66 -25.93
CA LYS A 214 24.34 7.07 -25.63
C LYS A 214 25.47 7.82 -26.32
N GLY A 215 26.55 8.07 -25.59
CA GLY A 215 27.77 8.71 -26.12
C GLY A 215 27.63 10.22 -26.41
N GLU A 216 26.43 10.77 -26.30
CA GLU A 216 26.16 12.17 -26.63
C GLU A 216 25.66 12.97 -25.43
N ARG A 217 26.10 14.23 -25.37
CA ARG A 217 25.68 15.21 -24.37
C ARG A 217 24.67 16.16 -25.02
N ALA A 218 23.40 15.94 -24.75
CA ALA A 218 22.30 16.80 -25.12
C ALA A 218 22.28 18.04 -24.21
N ALA A 219 21.81 19.17 -24.75
CA ALA A 219 21.53 20.36 -23.96
C ALA A 219 20.28 20.12 -23.09
N ALA A 220 20.17 20.83 -21.96
CA ALA A 220 19.02 20.68 -21.06
C ALA A 220 17.69 20.93 -21.79
N GLU A 221 17.66 21.94 -22.65
CA GLU A 221 16.50 22.35 -23.43
C GLU A 221 16.05 21.25 -24.42
N GLU A 222 16.99 20.48 -24.98
CA GLU A 222 16.68 19.33 -25.82
C GLU A 222 15.97 18.24 -25.01
N ILE A 223 16.48 17.97 -23.79
CA ILE A 223 15.94 16.93 -22.91
C ILE A 223 14.56 17.31 -22.38
N GLU A 224 14.37 18.58 -21.99
CA GLU A 224 13.09 19.11 -21.53
C GLU A 224 12.02 19.05 -22.63
N LYS A 225 12.38 19.45 -23.85
CA LYS A 225 11.47 19.36 -25.01
C LYS A 225 10.98 17.92 -25.21
N LEU A 226 11.86 16.94 -25.09
CA LEU A 226 11.50 15.52 -25.16
C LEU A 226 10.53 15.13 -24.04
N GLY A 227 10.73 15.64 -22.82
CA GLY A 227 9.80 15.44 -21.70
C GLY A 227 8.40 16.00 -21.97
N VAL A 228 8.32 17.21 -22.54
CA VAL A 228 7.05 17.83 -22.97
C VAL A 228 6.36 16.97 -24.03
N GLU A 229 7.09 16.51 -25.04
CA GLU A 229 6.55 15.68 -26.13
C GLU A 229 6.01 14.33 -25.61
N LEU A 230 6.75 13.65 -24.73
CA LEU A 230 6.36 12.35 -24.18
C LEU A 230 5.15 12.41 -23.26
N THR A 231 5.07 13.45 -22.44
CA THR A 231 4.00 13.59 -21.43
C THR A 231 2.78 14.32 -21.97
N GLY A 232 2.96 15.15 -23.01
CA GLY A 232 1.97 16.09 -23.49
C GLY A 232 1.66 17.22 -22.51
N ILE A 233 2.47 17.43 -21.47
CA ILE A 233 2.33 18.52 -20.49
C ILE A 233 3.13 19.73 -20.99
N GLY A 234 2.47 20.87 -21.18
CA GLY A 234 3.08 22.09 -21.72
C GLY A 234 4.27 22.58 -20.90
N ALA A 235 5.28 23.16 -21.55
CA ALA A 235 6.55 23.56 -20.93
C ALA A 235 6.38 24.53 -19.73
N ASP A 236 5.37 25.38 -19.76
CA ASP A 236 5.00 26.32 -18.71
C ASP A 236 4.48 25.66 -17.42
N HIS A 237 4.15 24.37 -17.47
CA HIS A 237 3.71 23.59 -16.32
C HIS A 237 4.83 22.86 -15.59
N TRP A 238 6.06 22.86 -16.12
CA TRP A 238 7.21 22.16 -15.52
C TRP A 238 7.88 23.04 -14.47
N LYS A 239 8.11 22.48 -13.29
CA LYS A 239 8.77 23.14 -12.16
C LYS A 239 9.98 22.34 -11.72
N HIS A 240 11.13 22.99 -11.64
CA HIS A 240 12.36 22.39 -11.10
C HIS A 240 12.27 22.33 -9.58
N VAL A 241 12.48 21.14 -9.00
CA VAL A 241 12.34 20.92 -7.55
C VAL A 241 13.66 20.55 -6.87
N ASP A 242 14.67 20.10 -7.63
CA ASP A 242 16.04 19.84 -7.15
C ASP A 242 17.01 19.91 -8.34
N LYS A 243 18.27 20.22 -8.08
CA LYS A 243 19.36 20.14 -9.07
C LYS A 243 20.68 19.87 -8.37
N GLY A 244 21.58 19.16 -9.05
CA GLY A 244 22.85 18.79 -8.44
C GLY A 244 23.90 18.26 -9.42
N LYS A 245 25.03 17.83 -8.85
CA LYS A 245 26.18 17.27 -9.58
C LYS A 245 26.81 16.12 -8.80
N ASN A 246 27.53 15.24 -9.48
CA ASN A 246 28.35 14.15 -8.90
C ASN A 246 27.58 13.20 -7.95
N ARG A 247 26.30 12.95 -8.22
CA ARG A 247 25.46 12.06 -7.42
C ARG A 247 25.16 10.80 -8.23
N ARG A 248 25.45 9.61 -7.69
CA ARG A 248 24.96 8.32 -8.26
C ARG A 248 25.15 8.17 -9.78
N GLY A 249 26.31 8.59 -10.30
CA GLY A 249 26.67 8.50 -11.72
C GLY A 249 26.27 9.71 -12.58
N TRP A 250 25.49 10.65 -12.04
CA TRP A 250 25.19 11.95 -12.67
C TRP A 250 26.40 12.88 -12.61
N GLU A 251 26.79 13.46 -13.74
CA GLU A 251 27.69 14.62 -13.78
C GLU A 251 26.92 15.88 -13.39
N TRP A 252 25.71 16.03 -13.93
CA TRP A 252 24.70 16.99 -13.48
C TRP A 252 23.31 16.39 -13.65
N TYR A 253 22.38 16.82 -12.81
CA TYR A 253 20.97 16.44 -12.92
C TYR A 253 20.06 17.59 -12.51
N GLU A 254 18.84 17.56 -13.04
CA GLU A 254 17.71 18.36 -12.59
C GLU A 254 16.51 17.44 -12.38
N THR A 255 15.74 17.73 -11.33
CA THR A 255 14.49 17.03 -11.04
C THR A 255 13.34 17.99 -11.24
N VAL A 256 12.27 17.47 -11.81
CA VAL A 256 11.14 18.28 -12.26
C VAL A 256 9.83 17.63 -11.86
N VAL A 257 8.84 18.48 -11.61
CA VAL A 257 7.45 18.09 -11.44
C VAL A 257 6.63 18.93 -12.40
N ALA A 258 5.76 18.29 -13.16
CA ALA A 258 4.89 18.95 -14.13
C ALA A 258 3.43 18.54 -13.89
N ARG A 259 2.50 19.49 -14.02
CA ARG A 259 1.06 19.24 -13.83
C ARG A 259 0.21 20.08 -14.75
N ASP A 260 -0.71 19.42 -15.45
CA ASP A 260 -1.69 20.07 -16.32
C ASP A 260 -3.03 19.31 -16.31
N GLY A 261 -4.06 19.94 -15.75
CA GLY A 261 -5.34 19.30 -15.46
C GLY A 261 -5.18 18.09 -14.54
N ASP A 262 -5.70 16.94 -14.96
CA ASP A 262 -5.55 15.68 -14.23
C ASP A 262 -4.26 14.93 -14.58
N ARG A 263 -3.32 15.52 -15.32
CA ARG A 263 -2.03 14.88 -15.65
C ARG A 263 -0.95 15.38 -14.72
N ALA A 264 -0.15 14.45 -14.20
CA ALA A 264 1.05 14.77 -13.44
C ALA A 264 2.25 13.98 -13.95
N CYS A 265 3.42 14.58 -13.82
CA CYS A 265 4.68 13.94 -14.09
C CYS A 265 5.72 14.34 -13.03
N VAL A 266 6.52 13.38 -12.59
CA VAL A 266 7.77 13.62 -11.88
C VAL A 266 8.92 13.06 -12.69
N GLY A 267 10.04 13.75 -12.72
CA GLY A 267 11.16 13.37 -13.56
C GLY A 267 12.51 13.74 -13.00
N ILE A 268 13.54 13.07 -13.50
CA ILE A 268 14.93 13.44 -13.36
C ILE A 268 15.60 13.32 -14.73
N TYR A 269 16.36 14.34 -15.09
CA TYR A 269 17.13 14.34 -16.33
C TYR A 269 18.50 14.97 -16.14
N GLY A 270 19.39 14.73 -17.10
CA GLY A 270 20.72 15.31 -17.10
C GLY A 270 21.74 14.48 -17.86
N VAL A 271 23.00 14.63 -17.49
CA VAL A 271 24.12 13.96 -18.16
C VAL A 271 24.89 13.11 -17.16
N GLY A 272 25.22 11.90 -17.59
CA GLY A 272 26.14 10.99 -16.91
C GLY A 272 27.33 10.63 -17.80
N LYS A 273 28.19 9.73 -17.31
CA LYS A 273 29.40 9.32 -18.04
C LYS A 273 29.12 8.71 -19.42
N LYS A 274 27.97 8.05 -19.58
CA LYS A 274 27.60 7.32 -20.80
C LYS A 274 26.72 8.12 -21.77
N GLY A 275 26.35 9.36 -21.44
CA GLY A 275 25.52 10.19 -22.30
C GLY A 275 24.46 10.97 -21.52
N SER A 276 23.34 11.24 -22.19
CA SER A 276 22.24 12.04 -21.64
C SER A 276 21.04 11.17 -21.30
N PHE A 277 20.30 11.53 -20.27
CA PHE A 277 19.25 10.71 -19.69
C PHE A 277 18.01 11.54 -19.38
N LEU A 278 16.83 10.94 -19.61
CA LEU A 278 15.53 11.46 -19.21
C LEU A 278 14.72 10.31 -18.61
N LEU A 279 14.39 10.43 -17.33
CA LEU A 279 13.65 9.41 -16.60
C LEU A 279 12.41 10.08 -16.01
N LEU A 280 11.23 9.60 -16.38
CA LEU A 280 9.94 10.19 -16.01
C LEU A 280 9.00 9.14 -15.44
N LEU A 281 8.19 9.54 -14.47
CA LEU A 281 6.94 8.88 -14.09
C LEU A 281 5.79 9.80 -14.44
N ARG A 282 4.85 9.30 -15.24
CA ARG A 282 3.60 9.97 -15.57
C ARG A 282 2.46 9.25 -14.86
N THR A 283 1.57 10.02 -14.24
CA THR A 283 0.38 9.53 -13.54
C THR A 283 -0.73 10.60 -13.60
N THR A 284 -1.82 10.41 -12.85
CA THR A 284 -2.83 11.45 -12.66
C THR A 284 -2.42 12.45 -11.57
N ALA A 285 -3.01 13.64 -11.58
CA ALA A 285 -2.77 14.65 -10.55
C ALA A 285 -3.24 14.16 -9.17
N SER A 286 -4.38 13.47 -9.13
CA SER A 286 -4.92 12.86 -7.91
C SER A 286 -4.00 11.79 -7.31
N ASP A 287 -3.47 10.90 -8.14
CA ASP A 287 -2.55 9.84 -7.71
C ASP A 287 -1.20 10.39 -7.24
N TYR A 288 -0.64 11.37 -7.97
CA TYR A 288 0.58 12.06 -7.54
C TYR A 288 0.40 12.76 -6.19
N GLU A 289 -0.75 13.37 -5.92
CA GLU A 289 -1.00 13.98 -4.61
C GLU A 289 -1.16 12.96 -3.49
N ALA A 290 -1.91 11.89 -3.74
CA ALA A 290 -2.11 10.82 -2.77
C ALA A 290 -0.81 10.08 -2.41
N HIS A 291 0.18 10.09 -3.32
CA HIS A 291 1.41 9.31 -3.18
C HIS A 291 2.68 10.14 -3.37
N ARG A 292 2.62 11.45 -3.13
CA ARG A 292 3.72 12.41 -3.43
C ARG A 292 5.07 11.93 -2.91
N GLU A 293 5.11 11.38 -1.71
CA GLU A 293 6.36 10.94 -1.09
C GLU A 293 6.94 9.67 -1.74
N ALA A 294 6.10 8.79 -2.27
CA ALA A 294 6.57 7.64 -3.05
C ALA A 294 7.20 8.10 -4.37
N TYR A 295 6.63 9.13 -5.00
CA TYR A 295 7.20 9.78 -6.19
C TYR A 295 8.50 10.53 -5.87
N ASP A 296 8.57 11.18 -4.70
CA ASP A 296 9.80 11.84 -4.23
C ASP A 296 10.91 10.84 -3.91
N TYR A 297 10.52 9.71 -3.32
CA TYR A 297 11.41 8.59 -3.09
C TYR A 297 11.93 8.04 -4.42
N TRP A 298 11.09 7.89 -5.44
CA TRP A 298 11.46 7.33 -6.74
C TRP A 298 12.65 8.06 -7.39
N TYR A 299 12.57 9.37 -7.63
CA TYR A 299 13.66 10.08 -8.32
C TYR A 299 14.93 10.15 -7.47
N ARG A 300 14.81 10.04 -6.14
CA ARG A 300 15.98 9.95 -5.25
C ARG A 300 16.72 8.62 -5.38
N HIS A 301 16.07 7.58 -5.91
CA HIS A 301 16.57 6.23 -6.10
C HIS A 301 16.95 5.88 -7.54
N VAL A 302 17.08 6.89 -8.39
CA VAL A 302 17.63 6.73 -9.74
C VAL A 302 19.17 6.71 -9.70
N HIS A 303 19.77 5.80 -10.46
CA HIS A 303 21.22 5.63 -10.58
C HIS A 303 21.65 5.51 -12.04
N LEU A 304 22.81 6.07 -12.38
CA LEU A 304 23.49 5.83 -13.65
C LEU A 304 24.70 4.91 -13.44
N ASP A 305 24.89 3.97 -14.36
CA ASP A 305 25.97 2.97 -14.37
C ASP A 305 27.27 3.51 -14.98
#